data_AF-A0A936IK77-F1
#
_entry.id   AF-A0A936IK77-F1
#
_cell.length_a   1.000
_cell.length_b   1.000
_cell.length_c   1.000
_cell.angle_alpha   90.00
_cell.angle_beta   90.00
_cell.angle_gamma   90.00
#
_symmetry.space_group_name_H-M   'P 1'
#
loop_
_entity.id
_entity.type
_entity.pdbx_description
1 polymer ?
#
loop_
_entity_poly.entity_id
_entity_poly.type
_entity_poly.pdbx_seq_one_letter_code
_entity_poly.pdbx_strand_id
1 'polypeptide(L)'
;MKGQIPASLASVPVANSVGGKDSCVRLVQTWRNRRDLRDSYVKLANQVEDEIGLGKLDLPVELLQRNETFFCVERALMVQVETGLFKAANPALLQLAQQRLSRFWADVKPEVQARWALISSAAEVLIEAERVGKAIKQAPATIPALLKAYTDDDEPWCLLDTHHRNMESRHYSFDFGGSGDHPELEKLITKAEQRYTEVGSELAKHFMTAYQKAKPPVKGVLQQREVFEKKVKPLLGDGKVAYVWVDALRFEMARELSRLLKDDFDLSLQPAVGTIPTITEIGMAALLPKANESAKVVAVGGGKVALDIGGTVIKDRKDRVAFLRENAGVTVFEAKREDLLPEANEEGEGRHPGCGVDPHYLPGN
;
A
#
# COMPACT_ATOMS: atom_id res chain seq x y z
N MET A 1 34.65 -13.60 -7.75
CA MET A 1 35.30 -12.30 -7.45
C MET A 1 36.25 -11.92 -8.59
N LYS A 2 36.02 -10.80 -9.26
CA LYS A 2 37.08 -10.03 -9.94
C LYS A 2 37.41 -8.89 -8.97
N GLY A 3 38.39 -9.09 -8.09
CA GLY A 3 38.74 -8.15 -7.03
C GLY A 3 39.66 -8.81 -6.00
N GLN A 4 40.57 -8.02 -5.40
CA GLN A 4 41.46 -8.47 -4.33
C GLN A 4 40.63 -8.92 -3.12
N ILE A 5 41.02 -10.04 -2.52
CA ILE A 5 40.45 -10.51 -1.26
C ILE A 5 40.82 -9.49 -0.18
N PRO A 6 39.87 -9.01 0.65
CA PRO A 6 40.18 -8.13 1.77
C PRO A 6 41.28 -8.74 2.64
N ALA A 7 42.24 -7.94 3.11
CA ALA A 7 43.36 -8.44 3.92
C ALA A 7 42.89 -9.19 5.19
N SER A 8 41.72 -8.84 5.71
CA SER A 8 41.04 -9.51 6.82
C SER A 8 40.63 -10.96 6.53
N LEU A 9 40.57 -11.37 5.26
CA LEU A 9 40.22 -12.72 4.83
C LEU A 9 41.41 -13.49 4.23
N ALA A 10 42.64 -12.97 4.37
CA ALA A 10 43.83 -13.56 3.75
C ALA A 10 44.16 -14.97 4.25
N SER A 11 43.73 -15.34 5.47
CA SER A 11 43.91 -16.67 6.06
C SER A 11 42.86 -17.69 5.60
N VAL A 12 41.79 -17.26 4.90
CA VAL A 12 40.73 -18.15 4.44
C VAL A 12 41.21 -18.90 3.19
N PRO A 13 41.14 -20.24 3.16
CA PRO A 13 41.48 -21.01 1.96
C PRO A 13 40.59 -20.61 0.77
N VAL A 14 41.20 -20.17 -0.33
CA VAL A 14 40.48 -19.73 -1.53
C VAL A 14 40.84 -20.60 -2.73
N ALA A 15 39.83 -21.01 -3.50
CA ALA A 15 40.04 -21.66 -4.79
C ALA A 15 40.70 -20.69 -5.78
N ASN A 16 41.89 -21.03 -6.27
CA ASN A 16 42.66 -20.16 -7.16
C ASN A 16 42.33 -20.36 -8.65
N SER A 17 41.92 -21.56 -9.05
CA SER A 17 41.53 -21.88 -10.42
C SER A 17 40.10 -21.39 -10.74
N VAL A 18 39.84 -21.08 -12.02
CA VAL A 18 38.50 -20.70 -12.50
C VAL A 18 37.49 -21.83 -12.22
N GLY A 19 37.83 -23.07 -12.59
CA GLY A 19 36.97 -24.23 -12.35
C GLY A 19 36.72 -24.53 -10.87
N GLY A 20 37.69 -24.27 -9.99
CA GLY A 20 37.52 -24.39 -8.54
C GLY A 20 36.53 -23.35 -8.00
N LYS A 21 36.68 -22.08 -8.40
CA LYS A 21 35.75 -21.00 -8.03
C LYS A 21 34.33 -21.31 -8.50
N ASP A 22 34.17 -21.73 -9.75
CA ASP A 22 32.85 -22.07 -10.30
C ASP A 22 32.22 -23.27 -9.59
N SER A 23 33.02 -24.25 -9.18
CA SER A 23 32.54 -25.40 -8.42
C SER A 23 32.06 -25.02 -7.02
N CYS A 24 32.79 -24.14 -6.32
CA CYS A 24 32.35 -23.61 -5.02
C CYS A 24 31.04 -22.83 -5.13
N VAL A 25 30.92 -21.96 -6.15
CA VAL A 25 29.71 -21.16 -6.39
C VAL A 25 28.52 -22.07 -6.70
N ARG A 26 28.69 -23.03 -7.59
CA ARG A 26 27.63 -23.99 -7.96
C ARG A 26 27.21 -24.87 -6.79
N LEU A 27 28.14 -25.31 -5.94
CA LEU A 27 27.82 -26.07 -4.73
C LEU A 27 26.88 -25.28 -3.82
N VAL A 28 27.25 -24.05 -3.47
CA VAL A 28 26.45 -23.17 -2.61
C VAL A 28 25.10 -22.83 -3.23
N GLN A 29 25.06 -22.52 -4.53
CA GLN A 29 23.81 -22.25 -5.24
C GLN A 29 22.87 -23.46 -5.26
N THR A 30 23.40 -24.65 -5.58
CA THR A 30 22.62 -25.89 -5.59
C THR A 30 22.06 -26.20 -4.20
N TRP A 31 22.86 -25.95 -3.16
CA TRP A 31 22.46 -26.15 -1.78
C TRP A 31 21.29 -25.24 -1.39
N ARG A 32 21.38 -23.92 -1.69
CA ARG A 32 20.31 -22.95 -1.41
C ARG A 32 19.02 -23.21 -2.18
N ASN A 33 19.12 -23.71 -3.41
CA ASN A 33 17.96 -23.96 -4.27
C ASN A 33 17.21 -25.26 -3.91
N ARG A 34 17.76 -26.09 -3.02
CA ARG A 34 17.14 -27.33 -2.56
C ARG A 34 16.47 -27.15 -1.21
N ARG A 35 15.13 -27.18 -1.21
CA ARG A 35 14.32 -27.05 0.01
C ARG A 35 14.67 -28.09 1.07
N ASP A 36 14.95 -29.33 0.65
CA ASP A 36 15.31 -30.43 1.54
C ASP A 36 16.70 -30.26 2.20
N LEU A 37 17.54 -29.37 1.68
CA LEU A 37 18.86 -29.08 2.22
C LEU A 37 18.93 -27.73 2.95
N ARG A 38 17.84 -26.97 3.00
CA ARG A 38 17.75 -25.61 3.55
C ARG A 38 18.35 -25.50 4.95
N ASP A 39 17.89 -26.32 5.89
CA ASP A 39 18.31 -26.22 7.29
C ASP A 39 19.79 -26.55 7.47
N SER A 40 20.29 -27.52 6.70
CA SER A 40 21.71 -27.87 6.71
C SER A 40 22.58 -26.74 6.15
N TYR A 41 22.10 -26.03 5.13
CA TYR A 41 22.77 -24.85 4.60
C TYR A 41 22.84 -23.74 5.64
N VAL A 42 21.70 -23.40 6.27
CA VAL A 42 21.61 -22.35 7.30
C VAL A 42 22.58 -22.63 8.43
N LYS A 43 22.58 -23.87 8.94
CA LYS A 43 23.48 -24.29 10.02
C LYS A 43 24.95 -24.10 9.64
N LEU A 44 25.38 -24.59 8.48
CA LEU A 44 26.78 -24.50 8.08
C LEU A 44 27.19 -23.06 7.72
N ALA A 45 26.32 -22.31 7.04
CA ALA A 45 26.59 -20.91 6.69
C ALA A 45 26.82 -20.07 7.95
N ASN A 46 25.99 -20.23 8.98
CA ASN A 46 26.17 -19.53 10.26
C ASN A 46 27.45 -19.97 10.98
N GLN A 47 27.75 -21.28 11.00
CA GLN A 47 28.99 -21.78 11.60
C GLN A 47 30.23 -21.16 10.93
N VAL A 48 30.27 -21.14 9.60
CA VAL A 48 31.40 -20.57 8.85
C VAL A 48 31.47 -19.06 9.02
N GLU A 49 30.31 -18.38 9.09
CA GLU A 49 30.24 -16.94 9.38
C GLU A 49 30.92 -16.60 10.72
N ASP A 50 30.62 -17.38 11.76
CA ASP A 50 31.17 -17.22 13.10
C ASP A 50 32.67 -17.53 13.16
N GLU A 51 33.11 -18.63 12.52
CA GLU A 51 34.52 -19.05 12.47
C GLU A 51 35.42 -18.01 11.79
N ILE A 52 34.93 -17.37 10.72
CA ILE A 52 35.67 -16.35 9.96
C ILE A 52 35.49 -14.95 10.60
N GLY A 53 34.50 -14.77 11.48
CA GLY A 53 34.18 -13.48 12.09
C GLY A 53 33.67 -12.46 11.06
N LEU A 54 33.00 -12.92 10.01
CA LEU A 54 32.64 -12.11 8.85
C LEU A 54 31.74 -10.92 9.22
N GLY A 55 30.83 -11.10 10.18
CA GLY A 55 29.93 -10.05 10.66
C GLY A 55 30.62 -8.88 11.37
N LYS A 56 31.92 -8.98 11.67
CA LYS A 56 32.72 -7.90 12.28
C LYS A 56 33.52 -7.09 11.26
N LEU A 57 33.51 -7.51 9.99
CA LEU A 57 34.25 -6.85 8.93
C LEU A 57 33.43 -5.72 8.30
N ASP A 58 34.08 -4.58 8.09
CA ASP A 58 33.52 -3.50 7.30
C ASP A 58 33.74 -3.79 5.81
N LEU A 59 32.68 -4.19 5.11
CA LEU A 59 32.72 -4.62 3.71
C LEU A 59 31.95 -3.63 2.81
N PRO A 60 32.52 -3.22 1.66
CA PRO A 60 31.85 -2.36 0.69
C PRO A 60 30.52 -2.93 0.17
N VAL A 61 29.51 -2.07 0.04
CA VAL A 61 28.15 -2.40 -0.42
C VAL A 61 28.20 -3.16 -1.75
N GLU A 62 29.06 -2.72 -2.67
CA GLU A 62 29.17 -3.24 -4.03
C GLU A 62 29.59 -4.72 -4.05
N LEU A 63 30.36 -5.15 -3.05
CA LEU A 63 30.75 -6.55 -2.88
C LEU A 63 29.62 -7.37 -2.24
N LEU A 64 28.87 -6.77 -1.32
CA LEU A 64 27.77 -7.42 -0.60
C LEU A 64 26.54 -7.64 -1.47
N GLN A 65 26.21 -6.71 -2.38
CA GLN A 65 25.02 -6.78 -3.25
C GLN A 65 24.91 -8.09 -4.04
N ARG A 66 26.04 -8.66 -4.45
CA ARG A 66 26.11 -9.89 -5.25
C ARG A 66 26.17 -11.16 -4.39
N ASN A 67 26.18 -11.03 -3.07
CA ASN A 67 26.34 -12.12 -2.13
C ASN A 67 25.01 -12.42 -1.41
N GLU A 68 24.71 -13.71 -1.29
CA GLU A 68 23.54 -14.26 -0.58
C GLU A 68 23.98 -15.47 0.27
N THR A 69 25.28 -15.59 0.55
CA THR A 69 25.87 -16.76 1.20
C THR A 69 25.66 -16.73 2.70
N PHE A 70 25.98 -15.61 3.33
CA PHE A 70 25.97 -15.45 4.78
C PHE A 70 24.85 -14.52 5.23
N PHE A 71 24.34 -14.75 6.44
CA PHE A 71 23.21 -13.99 6.94
C PHE A 71 23.63 -12.57 7.34
N CYS A 72 24.86 -12.38 7.85
CA CYS A 72 25.39 -11.04 8.15
C CYS A 72 25.38 -10.08 6.93
N VAL A 73 25.45 -10.62 5.71
CA VAL A 73 25.39 -9.82 4.48
C VAL A 73 24.02 -9.14 4.36
N GLU A 74 22.93 -9.83 4.69
CA GLU A 74 21.60 -9.22 4.68
C GLU A 74 21.52 -8.07 5.69
N ARG A 75 21.99 -8.31 6.92
CA ARG A 75 21.97 -7.29 7.99
C ARG A 75 22.78 -6.05 7.60
N ALA A 76 23.98 -6.25 7.08
CA ALA A 76 24.84 -5.15 6.64
C ALA A 76 24.22 -4.38 5.46
N LEU A 77 23.65 -5.09 4.48
CA LEU A 77 22.97 -4.47 3.34
C LEU A 77 21.74 -3.68 3.76
N MET A 78 20.91 -4.20 4.67
CA MET A 78 19.72 -3.49 5.16
C MET A 78 20.11 -2.15 5.80
N VAL A 79 21.06 -2.15 6.74
CA VAL A 79 21.53 -0.93 7.41
C VAL A 79 22.10 0.09 6.41
N GLN A 80 22.85 -0.38 5.42
CA GLN A 80 23.41 0.48 4.37
C GLN A 80 22.32 1.06 3.45
N VAL A 81 21.35 0.25 3.04
CA VAL A 81 20.22 0.69 2.22
C VAL A 81 19.35 1.67 2.99
N GLU A 82 19.03 1.39 4.25
CA GLU A 82 18.30 2.29 5.15
C GLU A 82 19.00 3.64 5.28
N THR A 83 20.30 3.62 5.56
CA THR A 83 21.12 4.84 5.64
C THR A 83 21.18 5.59 4.30
N GLY A 84 21.28 4.86 3.19
CA GLY A 84 21.31 5.43 1.85
C GLY A 84 20.00 6.13 1.47
N LEU A 85 18.88 5.46 1.73
CA LEU A 85 17.53 6.01 1.52
C LEU A 85 17.26 7.20 2.44
N PHE A 86 17.71 7.12 3.69
CA PHE A 86 17.62 8.22 4.65
C PHE A 86 18.41 9.44 4.18
N LYS A 87 19.54 9.28 3.48
CA LYS A 87 20.28 10.40 2.90
C LYS A 87 19.62 10.91 1.61
N ALA A 88 19.43 10.04 0.64
CA ALA A 88 18.87 10.35 -0.67
C ALA A 88 18.18 9.13 -1.29
N ALA A 89 16.87 9.03 -1.08
CA ALA A 89 16.05 7.98 -1.68
C ALA A 89 16.15 8.03 -3.22
N ASN A 90 16.35 6.87 -3.83
CA ASN A 90 16.52 6.76 -5.27
C ASN A 90 16.08 5.38 -5.79
N PRO A 91 15.74 5.26 -7.09
CA PRO A 91 15.25 4.02 -7.67
C PRO A 91 16.23 2.84 -7.57
N ALA A 92 17.54 3.07 -7.56
CA ALA A 92 18.53 1.98 -7.49
C ALA A 92 18.52 1.28 -6.12
N LEU A 93 18.36 2.04 -5.03
CA LEU A 93 18.22 1.47 -3.68
C LEU A 93 16.88 0.76 -3.49
N LEU A 94 15.79 1.31 -4.03
CA LEU A 94 14.49 0.62 -4.06
C LEU A 94 14.59 -0.71 -4.81
N GLN A 95 15.17 -0.69 -6.02
CA GLN A 95 15.35 -1.88 -6.83
C GLN A 95 16.20 -2.93 -6.10
N LEU A 96 17.26 -2.51 -5.42
CA LEU A 96 18.06 -3.42 -4.60
C LEU A 96 17.20 -4.07 -3.49
N ALA A 97 16.45 -3.28 -2.72
CA ALA A 97 15.58 -3.82 -1.66
C ALA A 97 14.54 -4.81 -2.22
N GLN A 98 13.89 -4.49 -3.34
CA GLN A 98 12.94 -5.37 -4.01
C GLN A 98 13.60 -6.66 -4.51
N GLN A 99 14.80 -6.58 -5.08
CA GLN A 99 15.57 -7.76 -5.52
C GLN A 99 15.99 -8.68 -4.36
N ARG A 100 16.10 -8.16 -3.14
CA ARG A 100 16.44 -8.98 -1.95
C ARG A 100 15.24 -9.76 -1.40
N LEU A 101 14.00 -9.34 -1.67
CA LEU A 101 12.79 -10.02 -1.21
C LEU A 101 12.66 -11.47 -1.70
N SER A 102 13.22 -11.79 -2.87
CA SER A 102 13.18 -13.13 -3.46
C SER A 102 14.46 -13.95 -3.23
N ARG A 103 15.37 -13.47 -2.37
CA ARG A 103 16.64 -14.15 -2.09
C ARG A 103 16.49 -15.17 -0.97
N PHE A 104 17.45 -16.08 -0.92
CA PHE A 104 17.45 -17.22 0.00
C PHE A 104 17.10 -16.84 1.43
N TRP A 105 17.78 -15.84 2.01
CA TRP A 105 17.54 -15.49 3.41
C TRP A 105 16.16 -14.88 3.67
N ALA A 106 15.55 -14.19 2.71
CA ALA A 106 14.17 -13.72 2.82
C ALA A 106 13.16 -14.90 2.76
N ASP A 107 13.46 -15.93 1.96
CA ASP A 107 12.64 -17.17 1.89
C ASP A 107 12.81 -18.07 3.15
N VAL A 108 13.96 -18.01 3.81
CA VAL A 108 14.24 -18.79 5.02
C VAL A 108 13.79 -18.09 6.31
N LYS A 109 13.93 -16.76 6.39
CA LYS A 109 13.73 -15.99 7.61
C LYS A 109 12.64 -14.92 7.43
N PRO A 110 11.43 -15.13 8.00
CA PRO A 110 10.33 -14.16 7.91
C PRO A 110 10.73 -12.75 8.35
N GLU A 111 11.57 -12.61 9.37
CA GLU A 111 12.06 -11.31 9.86
C GLU A 111 12.89 -10.56 8.81
N VAL A 112 13.62 -11.28 7.97
CA VAL A 112 14.44 -10.70 6.88
C VAL A 112 13.55 -10.21 5.75
N GLN A 113 12.57 -11.04 5.38
CA GLN A 113 11.58 -10.68 4.38
C GLN A 113 10.78 -9.44 4.80
N ALA A 114 10.29 -9.44 6.04
CA ALA A 114 9.50 -8.35 6.59
C ALA A 114 10.28 -7.04 6.59
N ARG A 115 11.55 -7.07 7.00
CA ARG A 115 12.42 -5.88 7.01
C ARG A 115 12.71 -5.36 5.61
N TRP A 116 13.06 -6.23 4.65
CA TRP A 116 13.24 -5.81 3.26
C TRP A 116 11.95 -5.25 2.64
N ALA A 117 10.79 -5.79 2.99
CA ALA A 117 9.51 -5.32 2.49
C ALA A 117 9.15 -3.93 3.03
N LEU A 118 9.45 -3.68 4.31
CA LEU A 118 9.24 -2.39 4.95
C LEU A 118 10.22 -1.33 4.41
N ILE A 119 11.50 -1.68 4.23
CA ILE A 119 12.50 -0.82 3.57
C ILE A 119 12.03 -0.43 2.16
N SER A 120 11.56 -1.40 1.38
CA SER A 120 11.07 -1.16 0.01
C SER A 120 9.88 -0.20 0.02
N SER A 121 8.92 -0.39 0.93
CA SER A 121 7.72 0.45 1.02
C SER A 121 8.06 1.88 1.47
N ALA A 122 8.99 2.04 2.42
CA ALA A 122 9.46 3.36 2.82
C ALA A 122 10.21 4.09 1.69
N ALA A 123 11.00 3.36 0.88
CA ALA A 123 11.64 3.91 -0.31
C ALA A 123 10.62 4.39 -1.35
N GLU A 124 9.56 3.62 -1.60
CA GLU A 124 8.47 4.01 -2.51
C GLU A 124 7.80 5.31 -2.05
N VAL A 125 7.48 5.44 -0.75
CA VAL A 125 6.93 6.69 -0.19
C VAL A 125 7.86 7.87 -0.43
N LEU A 126 9.15 7.74 -0.12
CA LEU A 126 10.10 8.84 -0.25
C LEU A 126 10.31 9.28 -1.71
N ILE A 127 10.43 8.32 -2.62
CA ILE A 127 10.61 8.59 -4.06
C ILE A 127 9.36 9.27 -4.62
N GLU A 128 8.18 8.72 -4.30
CA GLU A 128 6.92 9.25 -4.80
C GLU A 128 6.60 10.62 -4.20
N ALA A 129 6.87 10.82 -2.92
CA ALA A 129 6.69 12.13 -2.27
C ALA A 129 7.60 13.18 -2.89
N GLU A 130 8.82 12.84 -3.30
CA GLU A 130 9.70 13.77 -4.01
C GLU A 130 9.18 14.10 -5.42
N ARG A 131 8.67 13.09 -6.14
CA ARG A 131 8.05 13.29 -7.47
C ARG A 131 6.84 14.20 -7.38
N VAL A 132 5.87 13.87 -6.52
CA VAL A 132 4.64 14.63 -6.30
C VAL A 132 4.95 16.02 -5.74
N GLY A 133 5.88 16.12 -4.78
CA GLY A 133 6.32 17.39 -4.21
C GLY A 133 6.93 18.35 -5.24
N LYS A 134 7.64 17.84 -6.25
CA LYS A 134 8.09 18.66 -7.40
C LYS A 134 6.92 19.07 -8.29
N ALA A 135 6.02 18.15 -8.61
CA ALA A 135 4.87 18.40 -9.47
C ALA A 135 3.92 19.47 -8.88
N ILE A 136 3.71 19.46 -7.55
CA ILE A 136 2.83 20.42 -6.86
C ILE A 136 3.33 21.87 -7.00
N LYS A 137 4.63 22.11 -7.15
CA LYS A 137 5.16 23.47 -7.38
C LYS A 137 4.62 24.11 -8.67
N GLN A 138 4.18 23.29 -9.61
CA GLN A 138 3.56 23.69 -10.87
C GLN A 138 2.11 23.16 -10.94
N ALA A 139 1.46 23.02 -9.78
CA ALA A 139 0.12 22.46 -9.70
C ALA A 139 -0.88 23.24 -10.56
N PRO A 140 -1.81 22.56 -11.24
CA PRO A 140 -2.88 23.22 -11.97
C PRO A 140 -3.71 24.15 -11.07
N ALA A 141 -4.18 25.27 -11.63
CA ALA A 141 -4.96 26.26 -10.88
C ALA A 141 -6.46 25.92 -10.77
N THR A 142 -6.95 24.94 -11.54
CA THR A 142 -8.39 24.60 -11.60
C THR A 142 -8.65 23.26 -10.94
N ILE A 143 -9.81 23.15 -10.27
CA ILE A 143 -10.21 21.90 -9.59
C ILE A 143 -10.31 20.70 -10.53
N PRO A 144 -10.90 20.78 -11.74
CA PRO A 144 -10.89 19.64 -12.66
C PRO A 144 -9.48 19.17 -13.02
N ALA A 145 -8.55 20.10 -13.23
CA ALA A 145 -7.17 19.75 -13.56
C ALA A 145 -6.39 19.19 -12.36
N LEU A 146 -6.65 19.69 -11.14
CA LEU A 146 -6.09 19.12 -9.91
C LEU A 146 -6.61 17.70 -9.65
N LEU A 147 -7.92 17.48 -9.82
CA LEU A 147 -8.52 16.15 -9.74
C LEU A 147 -7.90 15.23 -10.77
N LYS A 148 -7.75 15.68 -12.02
CA LYS A 148 -7.06 14.91 -13.05
C LYS A 148 -5.64 14.55 -12.61
N ALA A 149 -4.82 15.50 -12.18
CA ALA A 149 -3.45 15.21 -11.71
C ALA A 149 -3.41 14.23 -10.53
N TYR A 150 -4.40 14.29 -9.63
CA TYR A 150 -4.52 13.36 -8.52
C TYR A 150 -5.00 11.96 -8.93
N THR A 151 -5.78 11.84 -10.02
CA THR A 151 -6.48 10.60 -10.42
C THR A 151 -6.07 10.03 -11.77
N ASP A 152 -5.16 10.69 -12.48
CA ASP A 152 -4.65 10.29 -13.81
C ASP A 152 -4.20 8.83 -13.85
N ASP A 153 -4.21 8.18 -15.01
CA ASP A 153 -3.92 6.74 -15.06
C ASP A 153 -2.43 6.43 -15.09
N ASP A 154 -1.63 7.30 -15.72
CA ASP A 154 -0.20 7.05 -15.94
C ASP A 154 0.62 7.18 -14.62
N GLU A 155 0.64 8.36 -14.01
CA GLU A 155 1.37 8.60 -12.76
C GLU A 155 0.61 9.54 -11.79
N PRO A 156 -0.58 9.14 -11.32
CA PRO A 156 -1.42 9.99 -10.48
C PRO A 156 -0.77 10.29 -9.13
N TRP A 157 -1.02 11.48 -8.60
CA TRP A 157 -0.53 11.83 -7.26
C TRP A 157 -1.13 10.98 -6.14
N CYS A 158 -2.27 10.32 -6.35
CA CYS A 158 -2.83 9.39 -5.36
C CYS A 158 -1.97 8.13 -5.12
N LEU A 159 -0.97 7.86 -5.97
CA LEU A 159 0.05 6.83 -5.69
C LEU A 159 0.80 7.10 -4.38
N LEU A 160 1.01 8.38 -4.02
CA LEU A 160 1.64 8.73 -2.75
C LEU A 160 0.83 8.20 -1.56
N ASP A 161 -0.50 8.34 -1.61
CA ASP A 161 -1.40 7.82 -0.58
C ASP A 161 -1.40 6.28 -0.53
N THR A 162 -1.31 5.62 -1.70
CA THR A 162 -1.18 4.16 -1.81
C THR A 162 0.11 3.66 -1.17
N HIS A 163 1.26 4.22 -1.54
CA HIS A 163 2.55 3.81 -0.98
C HIS A 163 2.60 4.07 0.53
N HIS A 164 2.08 5.21 1.00
CA HIS A 164 2.03 5.51 2.43
C HIS A 164 1.15 4.50 3.18
N ARG A 165 -0.08 4.23 2.71
CA ARG A 165 -0.95 3.22 3.34
C ARG A 165 -0.31 1.83 3.37
N ASN A 166 0.37 1.42 2.29
CA ASN A 166 1.03 0.13 2.21
C ASN A 166 2.23 0.05 3.17
N MET A 167 3.01 1.13 3.30
CA MET A 167 4.07 1.22 4.30
C MET A 167 3.51 1.13 5.72
N GLU A 168 2.48 1.92 6.06
CA GLU A 168 1.83 1.91 7.38
C GLU A 168 1.28 0.53 7.74
N SER A 169 0.64 -0.15 6.78
CA SER A 169 0.14 -1.50 7.01
C SER A 169 1.26 -2.48 7.35
N ARG A 170 2.43 -2.37 6.69
CA ARG A 170 3.59 -3.21 6.98
C ARG A 170 4.25 -2.83 8.29
N HIS A 171 4.36 -1.52 8.57
CA HIS A 171 4.91 -0.99 9.80
C HIS A 171 4.12 -1.50 11.01
N TYR A 172 2.78 -1.44 10.94
CA TYR A 172 1.88 -1.95 11.98
C TYR A 172 2.06 -3.45 12.24
N SER A 173 2.30 -4.23 11.19
CA SER A 173 2.52 -5.69 11.29
C SER A 173 3.98 -6.07 11.58
N PHE A 174 4.91 -5.12 11.68
CA PHE A 174 6.32 -5.40 11.87
C PHE A 174 6.67 -5.59 13.36
N ASP A 175 7.32 -6.70 13.70
CA ASP A 175 7.78 -6.99 15.05
C ASP A 175 9.16 -6.39 15.32
N PHE A 176 9.20 -5.23 15.98
CA PHE A 176 10.42 -4.57 16.44
C PHE A 176 11.06 -5.26 17.66
N GLY A 177 10.32 -6.10 18.40
CA GLY A 177 10.79 -6.69 19.66
C GLY A 177 11.57 -7.99 19.51
N GLY A 178 11.34 -8.76 18.43
CA GLY A 178 11.93 -10.09 18.24
C GLY A 178 13.36 -10.14 17.67
N SER A 179 13.88 -9.04 17.11
CA SER A 179 15.07 -9.08 16.23
C SER A 179 16.17 -8.04 16.52
N GLY A 180 16.13 -7.41 17.71
CA GLY A 180 17.09 -6.39 18.15
C GLY A 180 16.68 -4.96 17.76
N ASP A 181 17.44 -3.96 18.22
CA ASP A 181 17.16 -2.56 17.90
C ASP A 181 17.30 -2.30 16.39
N HIS A 182 16.33 -1.61 15.79
CA HIS A 182 16.34 -1.22 14.36
C HIS A 182 16.41 0.31 14.16
N PRO A 183 17.40 1.02 14.74
CA PRO A 183 17.36 2.48 14.80
C PRO A 183 17.44 3.17 13.43
N GLU A 184 18.12 2.56 12.44
CA GLU A 184 18.18 3.09 11.07
C GLU A 184 16.84 2.92 10.33
N LEU A 185 16.14 1.80 10.57
CA LEU A 185 14.83 1.53 10.01
C LEU A 185 13.78 2.48 10.59
N GLU A 186 13.76 2.67 11.91
CA GLU A 186 12.85 3.60 12.59
C GLU A 186 13.03 5.04 12.08
N LYS A 187 14.29 5.48 11.91
CA LYS A 187 14.60 6.79 11.32
C LYS A 187 14.12 6.91 9.88
N LEU A 188 14.26 5.85 9.09
CA LEU A 188 13.79 5.82 7.70
C LEU A 188 12.26 5.94 7.62
N ILE A 189 11.54 5.16 8.43
CA ILE A 189 10.07 5.18 8.51
C ILE A 189 9.59 6.57 8.94
N THR A 190 10.14 7.10 10.04
CA THR A 190 9.81 8.45 10.52
C THR A 190 10.03 9.51 9.43
N LYS A 191 11.13 9.40 8.67
CA LYS A 191 11.39 10.32 7.56
C LYS A 191 10.33 10.19 6.44
N ALA A 192 9.92 8.97 6.11
CA ALA A 192 8.90 8.71 5.11
C ALA A 192 7.52 9.29 5.52
N GLU A 193 7.11 9.06 6.78
CA GLU A 193 5.88 9.63 7.36
C GLU A 193 5.89 11.17 7.35
N GLN A 194 7.01 11.78 7.75
CA GLN A 194 7.19 13.23 7.73
C GLN A 194 7.07 13.76 6.31
N ARG A 195 7.77 13.14 5.35
CA ARG A 195 7.76 13.59 3.95
C ARG A 195 6.38 13.44 3.33
N TYR A 196 5.66 12.34 3.60
CA TYR A 196 4.27 12.18 3.19
C TYR A 196 3.39 13.29 3.76
N THR A 197 3.49 13.56 5.06
CA THR A 197 2.70 14.59 5.74
C THR A 197 2.95 15.98 5.16
N GLU A 198 4.21 16.34 4.90
CA GLU A 198 4.59 17.60 4.27
C GLU A 198 3.94 17.77 2.88
N VAL A 199 4.13 16.78 2.00
CA VAL A 199 3.64 16.83 0.61
C VAL A 199 2.11 16.78 0.58
N GLY A 200 1.50 15.93 1.40
CA GLY A 200 0.05 15.85 1.54
C GLY A 200 -0.57 17.15 2.05
N SER A 201 0.08 17.82 3.01
CA SER A 201 -0.36 19.13 3.52
C SER A 201 -0.32 20.21 2.44
N GLU A 202 0.76 20.25 1.65
CA GLU A 202 0.85 21.19 0.53
C GLU A 202 -0.22 20.89 -0.54
N LEU A 203 -0.41 19.62 -0.90
CA LEU A 203 -1.47 19.23 -1.84
C LEU A 203 -2.85 19.66 -1.35
N ALA A 204 -3.17 19.39 -0.07
CA ALA A 204 -4.44 19.77 0.54
C ALA A 204 -4.63 21.30 0.54
N LYS A 205 -3.58 22.08 0.83
CA LYS A 205 -3.61 23.55 0.80
C LYS A 205 -3.89 24.09 -0.60
N HIS A 206 -3.24 23.53 -1.63
CA HIS A 206 -3.47 23.91 -3.02
C HIS A 206 -4.91 23.59 -3.44
N PHE A 207 -5.39 22.38 -3.13
CA PHE A 207 -6.76 21.98 -3.42
C PHE A 207 -7.78 22.89 -2.73
N MET A 208 -7.65 23.12 -1.42
CA MET A 208 -8.59 23.95 -0.66
C MET A 208 -8.62 25.40 -1.15
N THR A 209 -7.46 25.96 -1.49
CA THR A 209 -7.36 27.31 -2.03
C THR A 209 -8.05 27.42 -3.40
N ALA A 210 -7.80 26.46 -4.29
CA ALA A 210 -8.45 26.40 -5.60
C ALA A 210 -9.97 26.16 -5.45
N TYR A 211 -10.39 25.34 -4.48
CA TYR A 211 -11.78 24.97 -4.27
C TYR A 211 -12.59 26.15 -3.76
N GLN A 212 -12.06 26.90 -2.80
CA GLN A 212 -12.66 28.16 -2.32
C GLN A 212 -12.76 29.19 -3.43
N LYS A 213 -11.70 29.36 -4.24
CA LYS A 213 -11.68 30.30 -5.37
C LYS A 213 -12.70 29.95 -6.45
N ALA A 214 -12.94 28.66 -6.69
CA ALA A 214 -13.87 28.18 -7.70
C ALA A 214 -15.35 28.42 -7.35
N LYS A 215 -15.67 28.86 -6.13
CA LYS A 215 -17.04 29.11 -5.63
C LYS A 215 -17.98 27.93 -5.92
N PRO A 216 -17.89 26.83 -5.14
CA PRO A 216 -18.64 25.61 -5.38
C PRO A 216 -20.16 25.87 -5.54
N PRO A 217 -20.86 25.12 -6.42
CA PRO A 217 -20.40 23.90 -7.08
C PRO A 217 -19.47 24.13 -8.29
N VAL A 218 -18.43 23.30 -8.39
CA VAL A 218 -17.46 23.35 -9.50
C VAL A 218 -18.02 22.60 -10.71
N LYS A 219 -18.10 23.28 -11.87
CA LYS A 219 -18.54 22.66 -13.13
C LYS A 219 -17.54 21.59 -13.60
N GLY A 220 -18.05 20.52 -14.23
CA GLY A 220 -17.24 19.45 -14.81
C GLY A 220 -16.66 18.46 -13.80
N VAL A 221 -17.08 18.54 -12.54
CA VAL A 221 -16.62 17.67 -11.45
C VAL A 221 -17.83 16.99 -10.82
N LEU A 222 -17.76 15.67 -10.68
CA LEU A 222 -18.78 14.92 -9.98
C LEU A 222 -18.71 15.23 -8.47
N GLN A 223 -19.81 15.68 -7.90
CA GLN A 223 -19.94 15.84 -6.45
C GLN A 223 -20.52 14.56 -5.84
N GLN A 224 -20.11 14.20 -4.62
CA GLN A 224 -20.63 13.02 -3.91
C GLN A 224 -22.16 13.01 -3.85
N ARG A 225 -22.78 14.18 -3.64
CA ARG A 225 -24.24 14.35 -3.62
C ARG A 225 -24.96 14.07 -4.94
N GLU A 226 -24.22 13.99 -6.04
CA GLU A 226 -24.75 13.73 -7.39
C GLU A 226 -24.62 12.27 -7.81
N VAL A 227 -23.94 11.43 -7.01
CA VAL A 227 -23.62 10.04 -7.38
C VAL A 227 -24.90 9.24 -7.65
N PHE A 228 -25.90 9.30 -6.77
CA PHE A 228 -27.14 8.56 -6.99
C PHE A 228 -27.81 8.98 -8.30
N GLU A 229 -28.05 10.27 -8.50
CA GLU A 229 -28.80 10.80 -9.64
C GLU A 229 -28.05 10.60 -10.97
N LYS A 230 -26.73 10.77 -11.00
CA LYS A 230 -25.93 10.70 -12.24
C LYS A 230 -25.37 9.32 -12.56
N LYS A 231 -25.24 8.42 -11.58
CA LYS A 231 -24.56 7.12 -11.75
C LYS A 231 -25.42 5.92 -11.42
N VAL A 232 -26.28 6.01 -10.40
CA VAL A 232 -27.09 4.86 -9.98
C VAL A 232 -28.44 4.85 -10.68
N LYS A 233 -29.18 5.97 -10.62
CA LYS A 233 -30.54 6.09 -11.17
C LYS A 233 -30.66 5.71 -12.65
N PRO A 234 -29.73 6.08 -13.55
CA PRO A 234 -29.81 5.65 -14.95
C PRO A 234 -29.79 4.13 -15.13
N LEU A 235 -29.13 3.39 -14.24
CA LEU A 235 -28.99 1.93 -14.31
C LEU A 235 -30.20 1.18 -13.75
N LEU A 236 -31.06 1.84 -12.97
CA LEU A 236 -32.20 1.19 -12.30
C LEU A 236 -33.26 0.67 -13.29
N GLY A 237 -33.28 1.18 -14.53
CA GLY A 237 -34.16 0.71 -15.59
C GLY A 237 -33.65 -0.49 -16.38
N ASP A 238 -32.34 -0.77 -16.30
CA ASP A 238 -31.66 -1.74 -17.16
C ASP A 238 -31.51 -3.12 -16.50
N GLY A 239 -31.66 -3.20 -15.18
CA GLY A 239 -31.55 -4.47 -14.45
C GLY A 239 -31.49 -4.31 -12.93
N LYS A 240 -31.14 -5.40 -12.25
CA LYS A 240 -30.90 -5.39 -10.80
C LYS A 240 -29.58 -4.66 -10.52
N VAL A 241 -29.63 -3.63 -9.68
CA VAL A 241 -28.46 -2.83 -9.30
C VAL A 241 -28.10 -3.09 -7.85
N ALA A 242 -26.86 -3.49 -7.59
CA ALA A 242 -26.29 -3.51 -6.25
C ALA A 242 -25.60 -2.17 -5.97
N TYR A 243 -26.05 -1.45 -4.95
CA TYR A 243 -25.42 -0.20 -4.52
C TYR A 243 -24.72 -0.36 -3.18
N VAL A 244 -23.40 -0.50 -3.22
CA VAL A 244 -22.56 -0.80 -2.04
C VAL A 244 -21.86 0.47 -1.57
N TRP A 245 -21.94 0.76 -0.27
CA TRP A 245 -21.21 1.86 0.37
C TRP A 245 -20.14 1.31 1.28
N VAL A 246 -18.91 1.77 1.08
CA VAL A 246 -17.75 1.41 1.89
C VAL A 246 -17.25 2.68 2.56
N ASP A 247 -17.23 2.70 3.89
CA ASP A 247 -16.76 3.87 4.63
C ASP A 247 -15.25 4.06 4.45
N ALA A 248 -14.83 5.32 4.39
CA ALA A 248 -13.44 5.74 4.18
C ALA A 248 -12.73 5.11 2.96
N LEU A 249 -13.45 4.62 1.95
CA LEU A 249 -12.86 4.11 0.71
C LEU A 249 -12.36 5.27 -0.16
N ARG A 250 -11.10 5.65 0.05
CA ARG A 250 -10.43 6.71 -0.72
C ARG A 250 -10.25 6.27 -2.18
N PHE A 251 -10.13 7.25 -3.09
CA PHE A 251 -9.94 6.97 -4.51
C PHE A 251 -8.75 6.06 -4.80
N GLU A 252 -7.63 6.24 -4.09
CA GLU A 252 -6.43 5.40 -4.23
C GLU A 252 -6.70 3.91 -3.91
N MET A 253 -7.53 3.65 -2.90
CA MET A 253 -7.91 2.30 -2.50
C MET A 253 -8.84 1.67 -3.55
N ALA A 254 -9.80 2.45 -4.07
CA ALA A 254 -10.66 2.00 -5.16
C ALA A 254 -9.89 1.72 -6.44
N ARG A 255 -8.79 2.45 -6.69
CA ARG A 255 -7.87 2.22 -7.81
C ARG A 255 -7.09 0.92 -7.63
N GLU A 256 -6.59 0.63 -6.43
CA GLU A 256 -5.93 -0.65 -6.13
C GLU A 256 -6.92 -1.82 -6.25
N LEU A 257 -8.12 -1.70 -5.69
CA LEU A 257 -9.18 -2.70 -5.83
C LEU A 257 -9.55 -2.95 -7.30
N SER A 258 -9.72 -1.87 -8.09
CA SER A 258 -10.03 -2.00 -9.52
C SER A 258 -8.95 -2.77 -10.27
N ARG A 259 -7.66 -2.59 -9.92
CA ARG A 259 -6.56 -3.35 -10.54
C ARG A 259 -6.61 -4.85 -10.25
N LEU A 260 -7.11 -5.25 -9.09
CA LEU A 260 -7.27 -6.65 -8.71
C LEU A 260 -8.45 -7.31 -9.43
N LEU A 261 -9.47 -6.53 -9.79
CA LEU A 261 -10.72 -7.03 -10.36
C LEU A 261 -10.80 -6.92 -11.89
N LYS A 262 -9.91 -6.14 -12.51
CA LYS A 262 -10.00 -5.76 -13.94
C LYS A 262 -10.01 -6.92 -14.92
N ASP A 263 -9.44 -8.07 -14.55
CA ASP A 263 -9.33 -9.23 -15.44
C ASP A 263 -10.64 -10.04 -15.46
N ASP A 264 -11.48 -9.89 -14.43
CA ASP A 264 -12.72 -10.64 -14.23
C ASP A 264 -14.00 -9.80 -14.49
N PHE A 265 -13.90 -8.47 -14.47
CA PHE A 265 -15.06 -7.58 -14.51
C PHE A 265 -14.87 -6.40 -15.48
N ASP A 266 -15.98 -5.93 -16.06
CA ASP A 266 -16.02 -4.61 -16.72
C ASP A 266 -16.10 -3.52 -15.64
N LEU A 267 -15.07 -2.67 -15.58
CA LEU A 267 -14.88 -1.72 -14.49
C LEU A 267 -14.76 -0.28 -15.01
N SER A 268 -15.44 0.63 -14.32
CA SER A 268 -15.24 2.07 -14.47
C SER A 268 -14.89 2.68 -13.12
N LEU A 269 -13.79 3.43 -13.06
CA LEU A 269 -13.38 4.18 -11.89
C LEU A 269 -13.56 5.68 -12.14
N GLN A 270 -14.31 6.36 -11.27
CA GLN A 270 -14.54 7.80 -11.39
C GLN A 270 -14.39 8.51 -10.03
N PRO A 271 -13.61 9.60 -9.94
CA PRO A 271 -13.53 10.39 -8.72
C PRO A 271 -14.79 11.21 -8.49
N ALA A 272 -15.16 11.37 -7.22
CA ALA A 272 -16.17 12.31 -6.76
C ALA A 272 -15.62 13.17 -5.62
N VAL A 273 -15.93 14.46 -5.63
CA VAL A 273 -15.55 15.37 -4.53
C VAL A 273 -16.49 15.14 -3.35
N GLY A 274 -15.91 14.85 -2.18
CA GLY A 274 -16.65 14.59 -0.95
C GLY A 274 -17.45 15.80 -0.45
N THR A 275 -18.57 15.52 0.20
CA THR A 275 -19.41 16.55 0.83
C THR A 275 -18.76 17.07 2.11
N ILE A 276 -18.75 18.39 2.30
CA ILE A 276 -18.17 19.04 3.49
C ILE A 276 -19.27 19.25 4.55
N PRO A 277 -19.01 18.95 5.85
CA PRO A 277 -17.80 18.34 6.39
C PRO A 277 -17.68 16.85 6.01
N THR A 278 -16.46 16.38 5.77
CA THR A 278 -16.16 15.01 5.32
C THR A 278 -16.17 14.01 6.48
N ILE A 279 -17.31 13.95 7.19
CA ILE A 279 -17.60 12.97 8.24
C ILE A 279 -18.58 11.91 7.72
N THR A 280 -18.57 10.73 8.33
CA THR A 280 -19.36 9.57 7.87
C THR A 280 -20.84 9.90 7.72
N GLU A 281 -21.46 10.60 8.68
CA GLU A 281 -22.89 10.90 8.67
C GLU A 281 -23.28 11.76 7.46
N ILE A 282 -22.46 12.75 7.11
CA ILE A 282 -22.69 13.64 5.98
C ILE A 282 -22.36 12.94 4.66
N GLY A 283 -21.21 12.27 4.59
CA GLY A 283 -20.75 11.59 3.38
C GLY A 283 -21.71 10.48 2.95
N MET A 284 -22.15 9.64 3.89
CA MET A 284 -23.09 8.55 3.60
C MET A 284 -24.48 9.06 3.23
N ALA A 285 -24.97 10.11 3.90
CA ALA A 285 -26.26 10.70 3.54
C ALA A 285 -26.23 11.41 2.18
N ALA A 286 -25.09 11.96 1.78
CA ALA A 286 -24.94 12.60 0.47
C ALA A 286 -25.15 11.62 -0.70
N LEU A 287 -24.92 10.33 -0.50
CA LEU A 287 -25.12 9.29 -1.51
C LEU A 287 -26.61 8.92 -1.74
N LEU A 288 -27.54 9.55 -1.03
CA LEU A 288 -28.97 9.30 -1.18
C LEU A 288 -29.58 9.99 -2.42
N PRO A 289 -30.74 9.50 -2.90
CA PRO A 289 -31.55 10.20 -3.90
C PRO A 289 -31.85 11.65 -3.47
N LYS A 290 -32.05 12.55 -4.43
CA LYS A 290 -32.41 13.97 -4.21
C LYS A 290 -31.39 14.81 -3.42
N ALA A 291 -30.27 14.23 -2.98
CA ALA A 291 -29.23 14.96 -2.25
C ALA A 291 -28.59 16.08 -3.09
N ASN A 292 -28.51 15.91 -4.41
CA ASN A 292 -28.03 16.93 -5.34
C ASN A 292 -28.90 18.20 -5.35
N GLU A 293 -30.19 18.08 -5.06
CA GLU A 293 -31.19 19.15 -5.19
C GLU A 293 -31.34 19.96 -3.90
N SER A 294 -31.49 19.27 -2.76
CA SER A 294 -31.95 19.89 -1.52
C SER A 294 -31.10 19.60 -0.29
N ALA A 295 -29.97 18.91 -0.43
CA ALA A 295 -29.14 18.57 0.74
C ALA A 295 -28.57 19.83 1.41
N LYS A 296 -28.79 19.94 2.72
CA LYS A 296 -28.20 20.98 3.58
C LYS A 296 -27.70 20.37 4.88
N VAL A 297 -26.56 20.87 5.36
CA VAL A 297 -26.03 20.48 6.67
C VAL A 297 -26.82 21.20 7.75
N VAL A 298 -27.33 20.45 8.73
CA VAL A 298 -28.13 20.97 9.85
C VAL A 298 -27.55 20.54 11.18
N ALA A 299 -27.68 21.39 12.21
CA ALA A 299 -27.31 21.02 13.57
C ALA A 299 -28.38 20.10 14.17
N VAL A 300 -27.96 19.05 14.88
CA VAL A 300 -28.85 18.09 15.57
C VAL A 300 -28.66 18.07 17.08
N GLY A 301 -28.01 19.10 17.62
CA GLY A 301 -27.71 19.25 19.05
C GLY A 301 -26.38 18.61 19.46
N GLY A 302 -25.85 19.03 20.61
CA GLY A 302 -24.61 18.48 21.17
C GLY A 302 -23.37 18.66 20.30
N GLY A 303 -23.31 19.71 19.47
CA GLY A 303 -22.22 19.96 18.53
C GLY A 303 -22.20 19.02 17.31
N LYS A 304 -23.19 18.14 17.15
CA LYS A 304 -23.30 17.22 16.02
C LYS A 304 -24.07 17.85 14.86
N VAL A 305 -23.75 17.39 13.66
CA VAL A 305 -24.41 17.79 12.41
C VAL A 305 -24.94 16.58 11.67
N ALA A 306 -25.97 16.78 10.85
CA ALA A 306 -26.58 15.78 10.00
C ALA A 306 -26.92 16.40 8.63
N LEU A 307 -27.30 15.56 7.67
CA LEU A 307 -27.76 16.02 6.37
C LEU A 307 -29.29 16.02 6.33
N ASP A 308 -29.89 17.18 6.07
CA ASP A 308 -31.31 17.29 5.73
C ASP A 308 -31.45 17.22 4.21
N ILE A 309 -32.31 16.33 3.73
CA ILE A 309 -32.66 16.20 2.32
C ILE A 309 -34.15 16.45 2.18
N GLY A 310 -34.50 17.63 1.68
CA GLY A 310 -35.90 17.99 1.40
C GLY A 310 -36.79 18.01 2.64
N GLY A 311 -36.23 18.38 3.80
CA GLY A 311 -36.96 18.40 5.08
C GLY A 311 -36.85 17.12 5.90
N THR A 312 -36.18 16.08 5.39
CA THR A 312 -35.93 14.84 6.14
C THR A 312 -34.49 14.83 6.65
N VAL A 313 -34.32 14.80 7.97
CA VAL A 313 -33.00 14.75 8.62
C VAL A 313 -32.51 13.30 8.69
N ILE A 314 -31.36 13.03 8.05
CA ILE A 314 -30.74 11.71 7.98
C ILE A 314 -29.62 11.62 9.02
N LYS A 315 -29.82 10.82 10.08
CA LYS A 315 -28.87 10.73 11.20
C LYS A 315 -28.07 9.43 11.16
N ASP A 316 -28.71 8.34 10.78
CA ASP A 316 -28.12 7.02 10.89
C ASP A 316 -28.44 6.12 9.69
N ARG A 317 -28.02 4.85 9.79
CA ARG A 317 -28.25 3.85 8.75
C ARG A 317 -29.73 3.57 8.51
N LYS A 318 -30.55 3.55 9.57
CA LYS A 318 -31.98 3.27 9.47
C LYS A 318 -32.67 4.38 8.68
N ASP A 319 -32.34 5.63 8.95
CA ASP A 319 -32.86 6.77 8.20
C ASP A 319 -32.48 6.69 6.71
N ARG A 320 -31.21 6.34 6.41
CA ARG A 320 -30.73 6.18 5.03
C ARG A 320 -31.49 5.10 4.26
N VAL A 321 -31.70 3.93 4.87
CA VAL A 321 -32.44 2.83 4.26
C VAL A 321 -33.91 3.20 4.03
N ALA A 322 -34.55 3.82 5.03
CA ALA A 322 -35.94 4.27 4.91
C ALA A 322 -36.09 5.29 3.78
N PHE A 323 -35.18 6.27 3.72
CA PHE A 323 -35.18 7.30 2.68
C PHE A 323 -34.97 6.69 1.27
N LEU A 324 -34.06 5.71 1.12
CA LEU A 324 -33.87 4.98 -0.13
C LEU A 324 -35.15 4.26 -0.57
N ARG A 325 -35.80 3.53 0.33
CA ARG A 325 -37.06 2.80 0.02
C ARG A 325 -38.15 3.72 -0.49
N GLU A 326 -38.25 4.92 0.06
CA GLU A 326 -39.25 5.90 -0.33
C GLU A 326 -38.89 6.65 -1.62
N ASN A 327 -37.60 6.92 -1.87
CA ASN A 327 -37.18 7.89 -2.89
C ASN A 327 -36.39 7.30 -4.07
N ALA A 328 -36.00 6.03 -4.05
CA ALA A 328 -35.24 5.41 -5.15
C ALA A 328 -36.09 5.20 -6.42
N GLY A 329 -37.41 5.16 -6.30
CA GLY A 329 -38.33 4.91 -7.43
C GLY A 329 -38.41 3.44 -7.86
N VAL A 330 -37.75 2.53 -7.14
CA VAL A 330 -37.75 1.08 -7.34
C VAL A 330 -37.85 0.36 -6.00
N THR A 331 -38.15 -0.93 -6.02
CA THR A 331 -38.09 -1.76 -4.81
C THR A 331 -36.64 -1.87 -4.32
N VAL A 332 -36.40 -1.45 -3.08
CA VAL A 332 -35.08 -1.52 -2.45
C VAL A 332 -35.01 -2.74 -1.53
N PHE A 333 -34.10 -3.66 -1.84
CA PHE A 333 -33.73 -4.76 -0.96
C PHE A 333 -32.48 -4.39 -0.17
N GLU A 334 -32.49 -4.71 1.12
CA GLU A 334 -31.37 -4.48 2.03
C GLU A 334 -30.80 -5.84 2.41
N ALA A 335 -29.50 -6.04 2.17
CA ALA A 335 -28.77 -7.22 2.57
C ALA A 335 -27.65 -6.82 3.55
N LYS A 336 -27.41 -7.65 4.55
CA LYS A 336 -26.17 -7.61 5.32
C LYS A 336 -25.12 -8.47 4.63
N ARG A 337 -23.86 -8.30 5.04
CA ARG A 337 -22.75 -9.08 4.49
C ARG A 337 -23.00 -10.58 4.69
N GLU A 338 -23.50 -10.97 5.85
CA GLU A 338 -23.75 -12.37 6.21
C GLU A 338 -24.84 -13.01 5.34
N ASP A 339 -25.77 -12.21 4.81
CA ASP A 339 -26.81 -12.69 3.90
C ASP A 339 -26.28 -12.96 2.47
N LEU A 340 -25.16 -12.31 2.11
CA LEU A 340 -24.55 -12.39 0.77
C LEU A 340 -23.35 -13.35 0.74
N LEU A 341 -22.63 -13.42 1.86
CA LEU A 341 -21.44 -14.25 2.07
C LEU A 341 -21.67 -15.03 3.37
N PRO A 342 -22.49 -16.10 3.34
CA PRO A 342 -22.67 -16.95 4.51
C PRO A 342 -21.30 -17.47 4.95
N GLU A 343 -20.97 -17.28 6.22
CA GLU A 343 -19.75 -17.87 6.79
C GLU A 343 -19.83 -19.39 6.58
N ALA A 344 -18.71 -19.99 6.17
CA ALA A 344 -18.65 -21.45 6.10
C ALA A 344 -18.90 -21.98 7.51
N ASN A 345 -20.06 -22.61 7.74
CA ASN A 345 -20.35 -23.26 9.00
C ASN A 345 -19.23 -24.28 9.26
N GLU A 346 -18.47 -24.07 10.35
CA GLU A 346 -17.57 -25.09 10.91
C GLU A 346 -18.41 -26.20 11.56
N GLU A 347 -19.22 -26.90 10.78
CA GLU A 347 -19.89 -28.12 11.23
C GLU A 347 -19.73 -29.21 10.18
N GLY A 348 -18.68 -30.01 10.37
CA GLY A 348 -18.79 -31.45 10.19
C GLY A 348 -18.44 -32.04 8.83
N GLU A 349 -17.33 -31.66 8.18
CA GLU A 349 -16.65 -32.55 7.24
C GLU A 349 -15.13 -32.53 7.48
N GLY A 350 -14.54 -33.72 7.53
CA GLY A 350 -13.17 -33.96 7.96
C GLY A 350 -12.14 -33.12 7.21
N ARG A 351 -11.09 -32.71 7.95
CA ARG A 351 -9.91 -32.01 7.46
C ARG A 351 -9.44 -32.54 6.09
N HIS A 352 -9.67 -31.76 5.04
CA HIS A 352 -8.82 -31.72 3.86
C HIS A 352 -7.96 -30.45 3.94
N PRO A 353 -6.62 -30.55 3.94
CA PRO A 353 -5.76 -29.37 4.01
C PRO A 353 -5.61 -28.81 2.60
N GLY A 354 -6.22 -27.65 2.33
CA GLY A 354 -6.00 -26.97 1.05
C GLY A 354 -7.02 -25.92 0.72
N CYS A 355 -7.09 -24.85 1.51
CA CYS A 355 -7.57 -23.52 1.10
C CYS A 355 -7.30 -22.52 2.24
N GLY A 356 -6.04 -22.41 2.65
CA GLY A 356 -5.56 -21.22 3.32
C GLY A 356 -5.18 -20.22 2.22
N VAL A 357 -5.75 -19.02 2.27
CA VAL A 357 -5.30 -17.90 1.45
C VAL A 357 -3.84 -17.65 1.83
N ASP A 358 -2.92 -17.97 0.92
CA ASP A 358 -1.49 -17.76 1.11
C ASP A 358 -1.21 -16.24 1.03
N PRO A 359 -0.67 -15.60 2.09
CA PRO A 359 -0.30 -14.18 2.05
C PRO A 359 0.88 -13.88 1.10
N HIS A 360 1.36 -14.85 0.33
CA HIS A 360 2.44 -14.73 -0.65
C HIS A 360 2.00 -14.62 -2.13
N TYR A 361 0.84 -14.02 -2.42
CA TYR A 361 0.50 -13.69 -3.80
C TYR A 361 1.25 -12.43 -4.27
N LEU A 362 2.48 -12.60 -4.75
CA LEU A 362 3.14 -11.62 -5.62
C LEU A 362 2.63 -11.84 -7.06
N PRO A 363 2.04 -10.85 -7.74
CA PRO A 363 1.68 -11.00 -9.13
C PRO A 363 2.98 -11.12 -9.97
N GLY A 364 3.06 -12.17 -10.77
CA GLY A 364 4.16 -12.43 -11.68
C GLY A 364 4.04 -11.65 -12.99
N ASN A 365 5.21 -11.11 -13.38
CA ASN A 365 5.62 -10.41 -14.61
C ASN A 365 5.13 -8.99 -14.86
#